data_AF-A0A2V7GAD6-F1
#
_entry.id   AF-A0A2V7GAD6-F1
#
_cell.length_a   1.000
_cell.length_b   1.000
_cell.length_c   1.000
_cell.angle_alpha   90.00
_cell.angle_beta   90.00
_cell.angle_gamma   90.00
#
_symmetry.space_group_name_H-M   'P 1'
#
loop_
_entity.id
_entity.type
_entity.pdbx_description
1 polymer ?
#
loop_
_entity_poly.entity_id
_entity_poly.type
_entity_poly.pdbx_seq_one_letter_code
_entity_poly.pdbx_strand_id
1 'polypeptide(L)'
;HYVFFGGTIFGLFAGIYYWWPKMSGRLLDERLGKIHFWLQFIGMNLAFFPMHLIGLLGMPRRVYTYAPELGVGALNLVSTTGAFLIALSILIFLVNLWRSRTHGQPAPNDPWGGATLEWSVSSPPPVYNFSVIPTVTSRLPRWRTERHGPMQDPPATPPEPIHVPGGSWWPMVAAFALPVLALAPLTQTLWIAFAGVALLITGVYGWAFEPFEV
;
A
#
# COMPACT_ATOMS: atom_id res chain seq x y z
N HIS A 1 -16.99 8.87 -4.75
CA HIS A 1 -15.82 8.61 -5.61
C HIS A 1 -14.77 9.69 -5.52
N TYR A 2 -15.10 10.97 -5.76
CA TYR A 2 -14.10 12.04 -5.83
C TYR A 2 -13.13 12.13 -4.65
N VAL A 3 -13.63 12.13 -3.42
CA VAL A 3 -12.77 12.26 -2.22
C VAL A 3 -11.93 11.00 -1.98
N PHE A 4 -12.54 9.82 -2.02
CA PHE A 4 -11.82 8.57 -1.79
C PHE A 4 -10.78 8.29 -2.88
N PHE A 5 -11.15 8.50 -4.14
CA PHE A 5 -10.21 8.29 -5.24
C PHE A 5 -9.14 9.39 -5.27
N GLY A 6 -9.54 10.65 -5.29
CA GLY A 6 -8.65 11.81 -5.34
C GLY A 6 -7.75 11.98 -4.11
N GLY A 7 -8.20 11.55 -2.93
CA GLY A 7 -7.43 11.58 -1.69
C GLY A 7 -6.73 10.26 -1.43
N THR A 8 -7.48 9.21 -1.10
CA THR A 8 -6.93 7.94 -0.63
C THR A 8 -6.17 7.19 -1.73
N ILE A 9 -6.74 7.02 -2.92
CA ILE A 9 -6.07 6.24 -4.00
C ILE A 9 -4.83 6.97 -4.51
N PHE A 10 -4.91 8.28 -4.78
CA PHE A 10 -3.72 9.06 -5.14
C PHE A 10 -2.67 9.09 -4.02
N GLY A 11 -3.09 9.19 -2.75
CA GLY A 11 -2.20 9.12 -1.60
C GLY A 11 -1.48 7.76 -1.48
N LEU A 12 -2.19 6.66 -1.73
CA LEU A 12 -1.60 5.33 -1.78
C LEU A 12 -0.53 5.23 -2.88
N PHE A 13 -0.82 5.71 -4.09
CA PHE A 13 0.18 5.73 -5.15
C PHE A 13 1.36 6.65 -4.82
N ALA A 14 1.12 7.83 -4.26
CA ALA A 14 2.18 8.71 -3.82
C ALA A 14 3.10 8.01 -2.81
N GLY A 15 2.53 7.30 -1.83
CA GLY A 15 3.27 6.48 -0.88
C GLY A 15 4.06 5.35 -1.55
N ILE A 16 3.46 4.65 -2.51
CA ILE A 16 4.17 3.61 -3.27
C ILE A 16 5.36 4.20 -4.02
N TYR A 17 5.18 5.26 -4.83
CA TYR A 17 6.30 5.86 -5.57
C TYR A 17 7.38 6.42 -4.63
N TYR A 18 7.00 6.97 -3.48
CA TYR A 18 7.93 7.51 -2.50
C TYR A 18 8.74 6.42 -1.79
N TRP A 19 8.11 5.37 -1.26
CA TRP A 19 8.77 4.32 -0.47
C TRP A 19 9.17 3.08 -1.28
N TRP A 20 8.83 2.97 -2.57
CA TRP A 20 9.26 1.85 -3.41
C TRP A 20 10.77 1.60 -3.40
N PRO A 21 11.64 2.62 -3.48
CA PRO A 21 13.09 2.40 -3.39
C PRO A 21 13.50 1.78 -2.05
N LYS A 22 12.86 2.22 -0.95
CA LYS A 22 13.11 1.71 0.39
C LYS A 22 12.65 0.26 0.55
N MET A 23 11.53 -0.14 -0.06
CA MET A 23 11.01 -1.50 0.03
C MET A 23 11.71 -2.48 -0.92
N SER A 24 12.08 -2.05 -2.12
CA SER A 24 12.56 -2.93 -3.20
C SER A 24 14.07 -2.84 -3.47
N GLY A 25 14.74 -1.80 -2.96
CA GLY A 25 16.13 -1.50 -3.29
C GLY A 25 16.36 -1.01 -4.73
N ARG A 26 15.29 -0.68 -5.48
CA ARG A 26 15.37 -0.19 -6.87
C ARG A 26 14.46 0.99 -7.13
N LEU A 27 14.85 1.86 -8.06
CA LEU A 27 14.06 3.01 -8.48
C LEU A 27 12.99 2.61 -9.52
N LEU A 28 11.85 3.30 -9.49
CA LEU A 28 10.84 3.22 -10.56
C LEU A 28 11.25 4.11 -11.75
N ASP A 29 10.71 3.80 -12.94
CA ASP A 29 10.88 4.68 -14.09
C ASP A 29 9.95 5.90 -13.95
N GLU A 30 10.56 7.09 -13.89
CA GLU A 30 9.88 8.38 -13.76
C GLU A 30 8.96 8.72 -14.94
N ARG A 31 9.31 8.29 -16.16
CA ARG A 31 8.47 8.54 -17.35
C ARG A 31 7.20 7.71 -17.24
N LEU A 32 7.31 6.43 -16.90
CA LEU A 32 6.16 5.57 -16.67
C LEU A 32 5.31 6.05 -15.48
N GLY A 33 5.96 6.55 -14.42
CA GLY A 33 5.28 7.16 -13.27
C GLY A 33 4.42 8.36 -13.64
N LYS A 34 4.95 9.28 -14.45
CA LYS A 34 4.22 10.45 -14.95
C LYS A 34 3.07 10.06 -15.88
N ILE A 35 3.29 9.09 -16.76
CA ILE A 35 2.23 8.57 -17.65
C ILE A 35 1.10 7.96 -16.81
N HIS A 36 1.43 7.12 -15.83
CA HIS A 36 0.46 6.55 -14.89
C HIS A 36 -0.33 7.65 -14.19
N PHE A 37 0.34 8.66 -13.62
CA PHE A 37 -0.33 9.78 -12.94
C PHE A 37 -1.32 10.51 -13.85
N TRP A 38 -0.91 10.92 -15.05
CA TRP A 38 -1.76 11.71 -15.94
C TRP A 38 -2.97 10.92 -16.44
N LEU A 39 -2.77 9.66 -16.82
CA LEU A 39 -3.87 8.80 -17.25
C LEU A 39 -4.85 8.54 -16.11
N GLN A 40 -4.35 8.30 -14.90
CA GLN A 40 -5.19 8.13 -13.70
C GLN A 40 -5.99 9.41 -13.39
N PHE A 41 -5.34 10.57 -13.45
CA PHE A 41 -5.96 11.86 -13.14
C PHE A 41 -7.04 12.25 -14.15
N ILE A 42 -6.73 12.13 -15.44
CA ILE A 42 -7.69 12.38 -16.51
C ILE A 42 -8.82 11.35 -16.44
N GLY A 43 -8.49 10.07 -16.27
CA GLY A 43 -9.45 8.97 -16.17
C GLY A 43 -10.41 9.13 -15.00
N MET A 44 -9.92 9.55 -13.82
CA MET A 44 -10.74 9.87 -12.66
C MET A 44 -11.78 10.95 -12.97
N ASN A 45 -11.36 12.05 -13.59
CA ASN A 45 -12.27 13.15 -13.91
C ASN A 45 -13.28 12.74 -14.99
N LEU A 46 -12.85 12.05 -16.05
CA LEU A 46 -13.75 11.54 -17.07
C LEU A 46 -14.74 10.51 -16.50
N ALA A 47 -14.31 9.65 -15.59
CA ALA A 47 -15.15 8.64 -14.98
C ALA A 47 -16.20 9.28 -14.06
N PHE A 48 -15.76 10.11 -13.12
CA PHE A 48 -16.62 10.51 -12.00
C PHE A 48 -17.24 11.90 -12.16
N PHE A 49 -16.67 12.80 -12.96
CA PHE A 49 -17.24 14.14 -13.12
C PHE A 49 -18.62 14.08 -13.79
N PRO A 50 -18.80 13.37 -14.92
CA PRO A 50 -20.09 13.28 -15.59
C PRO A 50 -21.18 12.71 -14.68
N MET A 51 -20.82 11.85 -13.71
CA MET A 51 -21.78 11.30 -12.76
C MET A 51 -22.48 12.36 -11.90
N HIS A 52 -21.85 13.52 -11.66
CA HIS A 52 -22.51 14.63 -10.96
C HIS A 52 -23.67 15.16 -11.81
N LEU A 53 -23.44 15.36 -13.11
CA LEU A 53 -24.45 15.81 -14.06
C LEU A 53 -25.53 14.75 -14.26
N ILE A 54 -25.14 13.49 -14.44
CA ILE A 54 -26.07 12.35 -14.55
C ILE A 54 -27.00 12.26 -13.34
N GLY A 55 -26.46 12.45 -12.13
CA GLY A 55 -27.25 12.48 -10.90
C GLY A 55 -28.21 13.66 -10.83
N LEU A 56 -27.78 14.85 -11.26
CA LEU A 56 -28.64 16.04 -11.35
C LEU A 56 -29.75 15.89 -12.40
N LEU A 57 -29.50 15.14 -13.47
CA LEU A 57 -30.49 14.77 -14.49
C LEU A 57 -31.44 13.65 -14.04
N GLY A 58 -31.33 13.18 -12.80
CA GLY A 58 -32.30 12.27 -12.18
C GLY A 58 -32.06 10.79 -12.42
N MET A 59 -30.89 10.37 -12.93
CA MET A 59 -30.57 8.95 -13.05
C MET A 59 -30.34 8.34 -11.65
N PRO A 60 -31.14 7.35 -11.22
CA PRO A 60 -30.95 6.71 -9.92
C PRO A 60 -29.70 5.83 -9.92
N ARG A 61 -29.12 5.64 -8.72
CA ARG A 61 -28.02 4.67 -8.52
C ARG A 61 -28.52 3.23 -8.56
N ARG A 62 -27.61 2.28 -8.84
CA ARG A 62 -27.86 0.82 -8.80
C ARG A 62 -28.90 0.33 -9.83
N VAL A 63 -28.92 0.96 -10.99
CA VAL A 63 -29.66 0.48 -12.17
C VAL A 63 -28.70 -0.09 -13.20
N TYR A 64 -29.09 -1.19 -13.85
CA TYR A 64 -28.27 -1.81 -14.90
C TYR A 64 -28.48 -1.18 -16.28
N THR A 65 -29.57 -0.43 -16.46
CA THR A 65 -29.92 0.26 -17.70
C THR A 65 -30.63 1.58 -17.39
N TYR A 66 -30.71 2.48 -18.37
CA TYR A 66 -31.38 3.77 -18.28
C TYR A 66 -32.26 4.01 -19.52
N ALA A 67 -33.36 4.73 -19.33
CA ALA A 67 -34.28 5.08 -20.39
C ALA A 67 -33.62 6.07 -21.38
N PRO A 68 -33.70 5.84 -22.71
CA PRO A 68 -33.10 6.74 -23.70
C PRO A 68 -33.55 8.20 -23.59
N GLU A 69 -34.79 8.41 -23.15
CA GLU A 69 -35.44 9.73 -23.01
C GLU A 69 -34.76 10.60 -21.95
N LEU A 70 -34.00 10.00 -21.02
CA LEU A 70 -33.25 10.72 -20.00
C LEU A 70 -32.05 11.51 -20.57
N GLY A 71 -31.62 11.23 -21.80
CA GLY A 71 -30.55 11.98 -22.47
C GLY A 71 -29.15 11.81 -21.87
N VAL A 72 -28.96 10.92 -20.90
CA VAL A 72 -27.69 10.71 -20.18
C VAL A 72 -26.70 9.78 -20.90
N GLY A 73 -27.04 9.28 -22.09
CA GLY A 73 -26.25 8.27 -22.79
C GLY A 73 -24.82 8.70 -23.07
N ALA A 74 -24.62 9.92 -23.59
CA ALA A 74 -23.30 10.45 -23.87
C ALA A 74 -22.45 10.62 -22.58
N LEU A 75 -23.06 11.09 -21.50
CA LEU A 75 -22.37 11.25 -20.20
C LEU A 75 -21.95 9.90 -19.61
N ASN A 76 -22.81 8.88 -19.72
CA ASN A 76 -22.47 7.51 -19.30
C ASN A 76 -21.35 6.91 -20.16
N LEU A 77 -21.31 7.19 -21.46
CA LEU A 77 -20.23 6.75 -22.35
C LEU A 77 -18.89 7.40 -21.99
N VAL A 78 -18.88 8.71 -21.70
CA VAL A 78 -17.68 9.43 -21.24
C VAL A 78 -17.20 8.85 -19.90
N SER A 79 -18.12 8.64 -18.96
CA SER A 79 -17.85 7.99 -17.68
C SER A 79 -17.19 6.61 -17.86
N THR A 80 -17.75 5.78 -18.75
CA THR A 80 -17.22 4.44 -19.04
C THR A 80 -15.83 4.51 -19.67
N THR A 81 -15.61 5.44 -20.61
CA THR A 81 -14.29 5.68 -21.21
C THR A 81 -13.25 6.07 -20.15
N GLY A 82 -13.63 6.94 -19.20
CA GLY A 82 -12.78 7.30 -18.07
C GLY A 82 -12.39 6.09 -17.20
N ALA A 83 -13.32 5.17 -16.96
CA ALA A 83 -13.05 3.94 -16.23
C ALA A 83 -12.04 3.03 -16.95
N PHE A 84 -12.14 2.89 -18.27
CA PHE A 84 -11.13 2.16 -19.05
C PHE A 84 -9.77 2.86 -19.06
N LEU A 85 -9.74 4.19 -19.03
CA LEU A 85 -8.50 4.96 -18.93
C LEU A 85 -7.80 4.71 -17.58
N ILE A 86 -8.57 4.59 -16.49
CA ILE A 86 -8.06 4.17 -15.18
C ILE A 86 -7.53 2.73 -15.24
N ALA A 87 -8.21 1.80 -15.92
CA ALA A 87 -7.70 0.44 -16.05
C ALA A 87 -6.34 0.40 -16.78
N LEU A 88 -6.19 1.21 -17.83
CA LEU A 88 -4.94 1.35 -18.58
C LEU A 88 -3.81 1.95 -17.73
N SER A 89 -4.08 2.97 -16.92
CA SER A 89 -3.07 3.55 -16.03
C SER A 89 -2.58 2.52 -15.00
N ILE A 90 -3.49 1.70 -14.43
CA ILE A 90 -3.10 0.60 -13.53
C ILE A 90 -2.19 -0.40 -14.23
N LEU A 91 -2.48 -0.76 -15.49
CA LEU A 91 -1.61 -1.64 -16.27
C LEU A 91 -0.20 -1.06 -16.45
N ILE A 92 -0.10 0.24 -16.76
CA ILE A 92 1.19 0.94 -16.90
C ILE A 92 1.95 0.96 -15.57
N PHE A 93 1.26 1.14 -14.45
CA PHE A 93 1.86 1.04 -13.13
C PHE A 93 2.41 -0.36 -12.85
N LEU A 94 1.66 -1.43 -13.16
CA LEU A 94 2.13 -2.81 -12.99
C LEU A 94 3.37 -3.11 -13.86
N VAL A 95 3.38 -2.62 -15.10
CA VAL A 95 4.56 -2.71 -15.98
C VAL A 95 5.76 -1.99 -15.37
N ASN A 96 5.55 -0.82 -14.75
CA ASN A 96 6.62 -0.07 -14.08
C ASN A 96 7.20 -0.85 -12.89
N LEU A 97 6.34 -1.45 -12.05
CA LEU A 97 6.78 -2.29 -10.92
C LEU A 97 7.62 -3.49 -11.40
N TRP A 98 7.14 -4.18 -12.43
CA TRP A 98 7.84 -5.33 -13.00
C TRP A 98 9.19 -4.94 -13.61
N ARG A 99 9.23 -3.83 -14.36
CA ARG A 99 10.45 -3.29 -14.94
C ARG A 99 11.44 -2.84 -13.87
N SER A 100 10.97 -2.21 -12.79
CA SER A 100 11.83 -1.79 -11.69
C SER A 100 12.48 -2.99 -10.99
N ARG A 101 11.73 -4.06 -10.73
CA ARG A 101 12.31 -5.28 -10.12
C ARG A 101 13.37 -5.96 -10.97
N THR A 102 13.19 -5.96 -12.30
CA THR A 102 14.07 -6.70 -13.22
C THR A 102 15.24 -5.86 -13.74
N HIS A 103 15.01 -4.57 -14.01
CA HIS A 103 15.96 -3.67 -14.71
C HIS A 103 16.08 -2.28 -14.05
N GLY A 104 15.44 -2.03 -12.91
CA GLY A 104 15.50 -0.73 -12.23
C GLY A 104 16.90 -0.43 -11.69
N GLN A 105 17.29 0.85 -11.68
CA GLN A 105 18.57 1.25 -11.10
C GLN A 105 18.59 0.96 -9.58
N PRO A 106 19.71 0.47 -9.01
CA PRO A 106 19.85 0.31 -7.57
C PRO A 106 19.57 1.62 -6.83
N ALA A 107 18.74 1.54 -5.79
CA ALA A 107 18.40 2.70 -4.98
C ALA A 107 19.51 2.98 -3.95
N PRO A 108 19.95 4.25 -3.79
CA PRO A 108 20.75 4.64 -2.64
C PRO A 108 19.91 4.57 -1.35
N ASN A 109 20.58 4.76 -0.20
CA ASN A 109 19.91 4.85 1.10
C ASN A 109 18.85 5.96 1.12
N ASP A 110 19.19 7.09 0.48
CA ASP A 110 18.36 8.30 0.39
C ASP A 110 18.29 8.85 -1.05
N PRO A 111 17.36 8.36 -1.89
CA PRO A 111 17.18 8.84 -3.26
C PRO A 111 16.54 10.22 -3.34
N TRP A 112 15.90 10.70 -2.27
CA TRP A 112 15.06 11.90 -2.29
C TRP A 112 15.64 13.06 -1.47
N GLY A 113 16.73 12.84 -0.73
CA GLY A 113 17.21 13.79 0.28
C GLY A 113 16.22 13.91 1.45
N GLY A 114 15.61 12.80 1.86
CA GLY A 114 14.57 12.76 2.87
C GLY A 114 15.03 13.25 4.25
N ALA A 115 14.11 13.86 5.00
CA ALA A 115 14.40 14.46 6.30
C ALA A 115 14.32 13.48 7.48
N THR A 116 13.69 12.34 7.28
CA THR A 116 13.21 11.39 8.30
C THR A 116 14.11 10.14 8.38
N LEU A 117 13.98 9.38 9.48
CA LEU A 117 14.95 8.34 9.85
C LEU A 117 15.05 7.18 8.86
N GLU A 118 13.98 6.84 8.15
CA GLU A 118 13.96 5.72 7.21
C GLU A 118 14.96 5.89 6.06
N TRP A 119 15.36 7.13 5.76
CA TRP A 119 16.34 7.46 4.73
C TRP A 119 17.80 7.40 5.23
N SER A 120 18.01 7.12 6.52
CA SER A 120 19.36 6.93 7.11
C SER A 120 19.90 5.51 7.02
N VAL A 121 19.04 4.55 6.65
CA VAL A 121 19.39 3.12 6.56
C VAL A 121 19.43 2.67 5.10
N SER A 122 19.95 1.47 4.86
CA SER A 122 20.01 0.89 3.52
C SER A 122 18.63 0.74 2.85
N SER A 123 18.65 0.52 1.54
CA SER A 123 17.47 0.26 0.72
C SER A 123 17.64 -1.11 0.03
N PRO A 124 16.98 -2.19 0.50
CA PRO A 124 16.08 -2.26 1.65
C PRO A 124 16.80 -2.20 3.01
N PRO A 125 16.08 -1.90 4.11
CA PRO A 125 16.65 -1.91 5.46
C PRO A 125 17.10 -3.30 5.88
N PRO A 126 18.10 -3.42 6.77
CA PRO A 126 18.42 -4.69 7.42
C PRO A 126 17.28 -5.10 8.37
N VAL A 127 17.23 -6.36 8.78
CA VAL A 127 16.17 -6.91 9.65
C VAL A 127 16.06 -6.15 10.98
N TYR A 128 17.17 -5.62 11.49
CA TYR A 128 17.24 -4.83 12.71
C TYR A 128 16.97 -3.33 12.51
N ASN A 129 16.71 -2.88 11.28
CA ASN A 129 16.59 -1.48 10.86
C ASN A 129 17.84 -0.62 11.14
N PHE A 130 18.07 -0.23 12.41
CA PHE A 130 19.16 0.63 12.83
C PHE A 130 20.18 -0.16 13.63
N SER A 131 21.47 -0.01 13.30
CA SER A 131 22.57 -0.67 14.00
C SER A 131 22.83 -0.08 15.39
N VAL A 132 22.48 1.18 15.59
CA VAL A 132 22.51 1.91 16.86
C VAL A 132 21.25 2.77 16.92
N ILE A 133 20.65 2.91 18.10
CA ILE A 133 19.46 3.75 18.30
C ILE A 133 19.83 5.21 17.97
N PRO A 134 19.18 5.85 16.99
CA PRO A 134 19.51 7.22 16.60
C PRO A 134 19.04 8.23 17.64
N THR A 135 19.89 9.21 17.96
CA THR A 135 19.53 10.34 18.82
C THR A 135 18.82 11.42 18.00
N VAL A 136 17.53 11.61 18.24
CA VAL A 136 16.70 12.60 17.53
C VAL A 136 16.71 13.93 18.27
N THR A 137 17.22 14.98 17.63
CA THR A 137 17.31 16.34 18.20
C THR A 137 16.36 17.35 17.55
N SER A 138 15.71 16.97 16.44
CA SER A 138 14.77 17.83 15.71
C SER A 138 13.67 17.01 15.05
N ARG A 139 12.60 17.69 14.58
CA ARG A 139 11.52 17.06 13.80
C ARG A 139 12.01 16.48 12.47
N LEU A 140 13.07 17.06 11.90
CA LEU A 140 13.62 16.73 10.59
C LEU A 140 15.10 16.35 10.79
N PRO A 141 15.39 15.22 11.44
CA PRO A 141 16.71 14.92 12.00
C PRO A 141 17.81 14.86 10.94
N ARG A 142 17.51 14.48 9.70
CA ARG A 142 18.52 14.42 8.62
C ARG A 142 18.85 15.78 8.01
N TRP A 143 18.02 16.79 8.22
CA TRP A 143 18.24 18.13 7.67
C TRP A 143 18.89 19.03 8.70
N ARG A 144 19.76 19.93 8.21
CA ARG A 144 20.35 20.96 9.05
C ARG A 144 19.27 21.93 9.52
N THR A 145 19.30 22.25 10.81
CA THR A 145 18.47 23.29 11.43
C THR A 145 19.38 24.40 11.97
N GLU A 146 18.79 25.49 12.46
CA GLU A 146 19.55 26.58 13.09
C GLU A 146 20.32 26.14 14.34
N ARG A 147 19.77 25.18 15.09
CA ARG A 147 20.32 24.73 16.39
C ARG A 147 21.14 23.45 16.30
N HIS A 148 20.87 22.61 15.30
CA HIS A 148 21.47 21.28 15.18
C HIS A 148 21.91 21.01 13.75
N GLY A 149 23.11 20.42 13.61
CA GLY A 149 23.56 19.84 12.35
C GLY A 149 22.72 18.62 11.95
N PRO A 150 22.88 18.11 10.71
CA PRO A 150 22.21 16.90 10.28
C PRO A 150 22.66 15.69 11.12
N MET A 151 21.72 14.80 11.42
CA MET A 151 22.00 13.52 12.07
C MET A 151 22.99 12.71 11.23
N GLN A 152 23.96 12.07 11.89
CA GLN A 152 24.87 11.14 11.25
C GLN A 152 24.18 9.81 10.97
N ASP A 153 24.51 9.19 9.85
CA ASP A 153 23.97 7.88 9.51
C ASP A 153 24.49 6.82 10.48
N PRO A 154 23.65 5.87 10.90
CA PRO A 154 24.08 4.76 11.75
C PRO A 154 25.15 3.93 11.01
N PRO A 155 26.13 3.35 11.75
CA PRO A 155 27.18 2.54 11.14
C PRO A 155 26.58 1.34 10.40
N ALA A 156 27.20 0.91 9.30
CA ALA A 156 26.67 -0.21 8.51
C ALA A 156 26.62 -1.53 9.31
N THR A 157 27.62 -1.76 10.17
CA THR A 157 27.74 -2.93 11.03
C THR A 157 27.37 -2.57 12.47
N PRO A 158 26.53 -3.39 13.15
CA PRO A 158 26.19 -3.16 14.54
C PRO A 158 27.40 -3.41 15.45
N PRO A 159 27.61 -2.56 16.48
CA PRO A 159 28.72 -2.71 17.41
C PRO A 159 28.54 -3.91 18.35
N GLU A 160 27.28 -4.30 18.59
CA GLU A 160 26.91 -5.42 19.45
C GLU A 160 25.85 -6.28 18.75
N PRO A 161 25.72 -7.58 19.08
CA PRO A 161 24.64 -8.41 18.57
C PRO A 161 23.27 -7.83 18.90
N ILE A 162 22.42 -7.63 17.89
CA ILE A 162 21.06 -7.12 18.06
C ILE A 162 20.09 -8.29 18.14
N HIS A 163 19.28 -8.31 19.20
CA HIS A 163 18.18 -9.26 19.32
C HIS A 163 17.07 -8.91 18.32
N VAL A 164 16.77 -9.84 17.40
CA VAL A 164 15.62 -9.77 16.48
C VAL A 164 14.64 -10.88 16.85
N PRO A 165 13.32 -10.62 16.96
CA PRO A 165 12.36 -11.67 17.24
C PRO A 165 12.38 -12.75 16.16
N GLY A 166 12.33 -14.02 16.59
CA GLY A 166 12.16 -15.17 15.68
C GLY A 166 10.83 -15.14 14.94
N GLY A 167 10.74 -15.88 13.83
CA GLY A 167 9.49 -16.05 13.08
C GLY A 167 8.56 -17.07 13.74
N SER A 168 7.25 -16.80 13.74
CA SER A 168 6.22 -17.69 14.28
C SER A 168 5.14 -18.00 13.24
N TRP A 169 4.71 -19.26 13.19
CA TRP A 169 3.62 -19.72 12.31
C TRP A 169 2.26 -19.65 13.00
N TRP A 170 2.21 -19.54 14.32
CA TRP A 170 0.97 -19.57 15.10
C TRP A 170 0.02 -18.41 14.81
N PRO A 171 0.49 -17.16 14.60
CA PRO A 171 -0.38 -16.07 14.15
C PRO A 171 -1.09 -16.39 12.83
N MET A 172 -0.43 -17.10 11.90
CA MET A 172 -1.05 -17.51 10.64
C MET A 172 -2.12 -18.57 10.85
N VAL A 173 -1.88 -19.54 11.74
CA VAL A 173 -2.86 -20.57 12.10
C VAL A 173 -4.10 -19.93 12.75
N ALA A 174 -3.90 -19.03 13.72
CA ALA A 174 -4.97 -18.29 14.37
C ALA A 174 -5.76 -17.43 13.37
N ALA A 175 -5.07 -16.73 12.46
CA ALA A 175 -5.70 -15.93 11.42
C ALA A 175 -6.53 -16.79 10.45
N PHE A 176 -6.05 -17.98 10.08
CA PHE A 176 -6.77 -18.91 9.19
C PHE A 176 -8.02 -19.52 9.84
N ALA A 177 -8.08 -19.58 11.16
CA ALA A 177 -9.28 -20.03 11.86
C ALA A 177 -10.48 -19.10 11.65
N LEU A 178 -10.25 -17.79 11.49
CA LEU A 178 -11.31 -16.78 11.31
C LEU A 178 -12.17 -16.99 10.04
N PRO A 179 -11.60 -17.17 8.82
CA PRO A 179 -12.40 -17.48 7.65
C PRO A 179 -13.12 -18.83 7.76
N VAL A 180 -12.52 -19.84 8.40
CA VAL A 180 -13.20 -21.12 8.67
C VAL A 180 -14.42 -20.90 9.56
N LEU A 181 -14.28 -20.14 10.64
CA LEU A 181 -15.41 -19.76 11.50
C LEU A 181 -16.50 -19.01 10.74
N ALA A 182 -16.12 -18.08 9.86
CA ALA A 182 -17.05 -17.31 9.05
C ALA A 182 -17.84 -18.18 8.05
N LEU A 183 -17.30 -19.33 7.61
CA LEU A 183 -18.02 -20.25 6.73
C LEU A 183 -19.20 -20.95 7.41
N ALA A 184 -19.18 -21.12 8.73
CA ALA A 184 -20.23 -21.83 9.44
C ALA A 184 -21.62 -21.16 9.33
N PRO A 185 -21.81 -19.85 9.62
CA PRO A 185 -23.09 -19.18 9.40
C PRO A 185 -23.45 -19.05 7.91
N LEU A 186 -22.45 -18.97 7.01
CA LEU A 186 -22.69 -18.87 5.56
C LEU A 186 -23.23 -20.18 4.96
N THR A 187 -22.76 -21.32 5.47
CA THR A 187 -23.14 -22.65 5.00
C THR A 187 -24.17 -23.34 5.89
N GLN A 188 -24.60 -22.66 6.96
CA GLN A 188 -25.47 -23.20 8.01
C GLN A 188 -24.96 -24.53 8.59
N THR A 189 -23.64 -24.75 8.59
CA THR A 189 -23.01 -26.01 8.99
C THR A 189 -22.24 -25.83 10.30
N LEU A 190 -22.82 -26.30 11.41
CA LEU A 190 -22.27 -26.11 12.76
C LEU A 190 -20.90 -26.78 12.97
N TRP A 191 -20.63 -27.92 12.32
CA TRP A 191 -19.35 -28.63 12.45
C TRP A 191 -18.15 -27.80 11.97
N ILE A 192 -18.35 -26.91 10.99
CA ILE A 192 -17.32 -25.99 10.51
C ILE A 192 -16.97 -24.96 11.59
N ALA A 193 -17.95 -24.53 12.40
CA ALA A 193 -17.69 -23.63 13.52
C ALA A 193 -16.82 -24.34 14.59
N PHE A 194 -17.12 -25.59 14.93
CA PHE A 194 -16.28 -26.34 15.87
C PHE A 194 -14.85 -26.52 15.36
N ALA A 195 -14.67 -26.82 14.07
CA ALA A 195 -13.34 -26.90 13.46
C ALA A 195 -12.60 -25.56 13.51
N GLY A 196 -13.28 -24.46 13.20
CA GLY A 196 -12.72 -23.11 13.29
C GLY A 196 -12.34 -22.71 14.73
N VAL A 197 -13.20 -22.99 15.72
CA VAL A 197 -12.91 -22.72 17.14
C VAL A 197 -11.71 -23.55 17.59
N ALA A 198 -11.67 -24.84 17.24
CA ALA A 198 -10.54 -25.70 17.58
C ALA A 198 -9.23 -25.17 16.99
N LEU A 199 -9.21 -24.80 15.70
CA LEU A 199 -8.04 -24.18 15.05
C LEU A 199 -7.61 -22.89 15.73
N LEU A 200 -8.57 -22.04 16.12
CA LEU A 200 -8.27 -20.78 16.80
C LEU A 200 -7.65 -21.03 18.18
N ILE A 201 -8.23 -21.94 18.97
CA ILE A 201 -7.71 -22.31 20.28
C ILE A 201 -6.30 -22.89 20.13
N THR A 202 -6.09 -23.81 19.18
CA THR A 202 -4.76 -24.37 18.91
C THR A 202 -3.76 -23.30 18.50
N GLY A 203 -4.15 -22.37 17.62
CA GLY A 203 -3.29 -21.27 17.18
C GLY A 203 -2.89 -20.33 18.32
N VAL A 204 -3.86 -19.88 19.12
CA VAL A 204 -3.61 -18.97 20.24
C VAL A 204 -2.84 -19.66 21.37
N TYR A 205 -3.20 -20.90 21.70
CA TYR A 205 -2.51 -21.67 22.72
C TYR A 205 -1.07 -21.97 22.30
N GLY A 206 -0.86 -22.44 21.07
CA GLY A 206 0.48 -22.68 20.52
C GLY A 206 1.33 -21.43 20.52
N TRP A 207 0.75 -20.28 20.17
CA TRP A 207 1.45 -19.00 20.21
C TRP A 207 1.82 -18.56 21.63
N ALA A 208 0.89 -18.72 22.59
CA ALA A 208 1.09 -18.28 23.97
C ALA A 208 2.22 -19.03 24.70
N PHE A 209 2.51 -20.26 24.29
CA PHE A 209 3.56 -21.10 24.85
C PHE A 209 4.79 -21.25 23.93
N GLU A 210 4.86 -20.47 22.86
CA GLU A 210 6.04 -20.43 22.00
C GLU A 210 7.20 -19.73 22.74
N PRO A 211 8.39 -20.36 22.84
CA PRO A 211 9.53 -19.73 23.48
C PRO A 211 9.98 -18.50 22.68
N PHE A 212 10.25 -17.40 23.37
CA PHE A 212 10.65 -16.11 22.76
C PHE A 212 12.09 -16.10 22.21
N GLU A 213 12.91 -17.08 22.59
CA GLU A 213 14.34 -17.14 22.27
C GLU A 213 14.60 -18.32 21.32
N VAL A 214 14.61 -18.04 20.00
CA VAL A 214 15.23 -18.90 18.98
C VAL A 214 16.02 -18.03 18.00
#